data_AF-A0A0B4E5F8-F1
#
_entry.id   AF-A0A0B4E5F8-F1
#
_cell.length_a   1.000
_cell.length_b   1.000
_cell.length_c   1.000
_cell.angle_alpha   90.00
_cell.angle_beta   90.00
_cell.angle_gamma   90.00
#
_symmetry.space_group_name_H-M   'P 1'
#
loop_
_entity.id
_entity.type
_entity.pdbx_description
1 polymer ?
#
loop_
_entity_poly.entity_id
_entity_poly.type
_entity_poly.pdbx_seq_one_letter_code
_entity_poly.pdbx_strand_id
1 'polypeptide(L)'
;MASNEYWAKRIFDEYVKLRQSSDKVFVTYGDLAEVIGRKGEHRLLGAPLDLVRTICEKENLPDIATVVVDQKNLKSGEVKPSPKALEKYGSWPGLRAEQARVLAFDWNTVEVE
;
A
#
# COMPACT_ATOMS: atom_id res chain seq x y z
N MET A 1 21.39 -9.45 -2.56
CA MET A 1 20.14 -9.19 -1.80
C MET A 1 19.39 -8.09 -2.52
N ALA A 2 18.11 -8.28 -2.84
CA ALA A 2 17.31 -7.22 -3.42
C ALA A 2 17.17 -6.07 -2.40
N SER A 3 17.40 -4.82 -2.85
CA SER A 3 17.33 -3.64 -2.00
C SER A 3 15.90 -3.35 -1.55
N ASN A 4 15.71 -2.56 -0.49
CA ASN A 4 14.39 -2.11 -0.07
C ASN A 4 13.69 -1.30 -1.18
N GLU A 5 14.44 -0.61 -2.03
CA GLU A 5 13.94 0.12 -3.19
C GLU A 5 13.37 -0.81 -4.26
N TYR A 6 14.05 -1.93 -4.55
CA TYR A 6 13.53 -2.95 -5.47
C TYR A 6 12.18 -3.48 -4.99
N TRP A 7 12.07 -3.78 -3.69
CA TRP A 7 10.82 -4.26 -3.11
C TRP A 7 9.74 -3.18 -3.08
N ALA A 8 10.10 -1.92 -2.83
CA ALA A 8 9.16 -0.81 -2.87
C ALA A 8 8.57 -0.64 -4.26
N LYS A 9 9.42 -0.65 -5.31
CA LYS A 9 8.96 -0.58 -6.70
C LYS A 9 8.05 -1.76 -7.05
N ARG A 10 8.45 -2.98 -6.70
CA ARG A 10 7.61 -4.19 -6.88
C ARG A 10 6.26 -4.09 -6.17
N ILE A 11 6.22 -3.60 -4.93
CA ILE A 11 4.96 -3.40 -4.18
C ILE A 11 4.06 -2.42 -4.92
N PHE A 12 4.63 -1.32 -5.40
CA PHE A 12 3.89 -0.31 -6.16
C PHE A 12 3.34 -0.89 -7.46
N ASP A 13 4.19 -1.49 -8.28
CA ASP A 13 3.81 -2.05 -9.60
C ASP A 13 2.70 -3.10 -9.46
N GLU A 14 2.84 -4.02 -8.51
CA GLU A 14 1.85 -5.07 -8.27
C GLU A 14 0.52 -4.52 -7.73
N TYR A 15 0.56 -3.47 -6.90
CA TYR A 15 -0.66 -2.81 -6.44
C TYR A 15 -1.38 -2.10 -7.58
N VAL A 16 -0.66 -1.40 -8.46
CA VAL A 16 -1.25 -0.77 -9.65
C VAL A 16 -1.88 -1.82 -10.57
N LYS A 17 -1.15 -2.92 -10.87
CA LYS A 17 -1.68 -4.05 -11.66
C LYS A 17 -2.94 -4.65 -11.03
N LEU A 18 -2.97 -4.78 -9.70
CA LEU A 18 -4.17 -5.21 -8.99
C LEU A 18 -5.33 -4.23 -9.18
N ARG A 19 -5.10 -2.92 -9.08
CA ARG A 19 -6.14 -1.90 -9.26
C ARG A 19 -6.66 -1.79 -10.70
N GLN A 20 -5.83 -2.14 -11.68
CA GLN A 20 -6.22 -2.20 -13.09
C GLN A 20 -7.01 -3.46 -13.43
N SER A 21 -6.78 -4.57 -12.71
CA SER A 21 -7.43 -5.87 -12.97
C SER A 21 -8.58 -6.21 -12.01
N SER A 22 -8.74 -5.46 -10.92
CA SER A 22 -9.68 -5.76 -9.85
C SER A 22 -10.17 -4.50 -9.12
N ASP A 23 -11.41 -4.55 -8.63
CA ASP A 23 -11.97 -3.57 -7.71
C ASP A 23 -11.45 -3.68 -6.27
N LYS A 24 -10.49 -4.58 -6.01
CA LYS A 24 -9.89 -4.75 -4.69
C LYS A 24 -8.99 -3.56 -4.36
N VAL A 25 -9.36 -2.81 -3.33
CA VAL A 25 -8.58 -1.67 -2.82
C VAL A 25 -7.74 -2.05 -1.61
N PHE A 26 -8.34 -2.70 -0.61
CA PHE A 26 -7.62 -3.06 0.60
C PHE A 26 -6.86 -4.37 0.41
N VAL A 27 -5.57 -4.32 0.68
CA VAL A 27 -4.66 -5.46 0.59
C VAL A 27 -4.05 -5.73 1.95
N THR A 28 -3.90 -7.02 2.29
CA THR A 28 -3.22 -7.37 3.53
C THR A 28 -1.71 -7.39 3.34
N TYR A 29 -0.94 -7.23 4.41
CA TYR A 29 0.51 -7.48 4.38
C TYR A 29 0.86 -8.90 3.90
N GLY A 30 -0.02 -9.88 4.17
CA GLY A 30 0.13 -11.24 3.68
C GLY A 30 -0.06 -11.32 2.17
N ASP A 31 -1.13 -10.71 1.65
CA ASP A 31 -1.43 -10.66 0.23
C ASP A 31 -0.27 -10.01 -0.54
N LEU A 32 0.21 -8.86 -0.06
CA LEU A 32 1.35 -8.16 -0.65
C LEU A 32 2.63 -9.02 -0.63
N ALA A 33 2.91 -9.68 0.48
CA ALA A 33 4.04 -10.59 0.59
C ALA A 33 3.95 -11.76 -0.40
N GLU A 34 2.75 -12.31 -0.62
CA GLU A 34 2.53 -13.37 -1.60
C GLU A 34 2.72 -12.88 -3.03
N VAL A 35 2.15 -11.72 -3.37
CA VAL A 35 2.21 -11.15 -4.72
C VAL A 35 3.65 -10.80 -5.11
N ILE A 36 4.46 -10.27 -4.19
CA ILE A 36 5.88 -9.97 -4.47
C ILE A 36 6.80 -11.19 -4.31
N GLY A 37 6.28 -12.38 -3.99
CA GLY A 37 7.07 -13.62 -3.86
C GLY A 37 7.87 -13.76 -2.56
N ARG A 38 7.49 -13.04 -1.50
CA ARG A 38 8.11 -13.05 -0.15
C ARG A 38 7.20 -13.70 0.89
N LYS A 39 6.63 -14.86 0.57
CA LYS A 39 5.68 -15.56 1.45
C LYS A 39 6.26 -15.78 2.85
N GLY A 40 5.55 -15.30 3.87
CA GLY A 40 5.97 -15.42 5.28
C GLY A 40 6.75 -14.22 5.83
N GLU A 41 7.24 -13.30 5.00
CA GLU A 41 8.06 -12.15 5.41
C GLU A 41 7.27 -10.84 5.58
N HIS A 42 5.96 -10.93 5.84
CA HIS A 42 5.05 -9.79 6.02
C HIS A 42 5.55 -8.75 7.05
N ARG A 43 6.29 -9.18 8.09
CA ARG A 43 6.88 -8.29 9.11
C ARG A 43 8.03 -7.42 8.57
N LEU A 44 8.68 -7.82 7.49
CA LEU A 44 9.83 -7.12 6.89
C LEU A 44 9.40 -6.09 5.83
N LEU A 45 8.10 -5.97 5.55
CA LEU A 45 7.58 -5.03 4.54
C LEU A 45 7.47 -3.58 5.05
N GLY A 46 7.74 -3.32 6.33
CA GLY A 46 7.68 -1.97 6.90
C GLY A 46 8.59 -0.97 6.19
N ALA A 47 9.87 -1.29 6.03
CA ALA A 47 10.83 -0.38 5.37
C ALA A 47 10.57 -0.20 3.86
N PRO A 48 10.25 -1.26 3.08
CA PRO A 48 9.78 -1.09 1.71
C PRO A 48 8.52 -0.23 1.58
N LEU A 49 7.54 -0.34 2.49
CA LEU A 49 6.33 0.48 2.45
C LEU A 49 6.59 1.95 2.78
N ASP A 50 7.52 2.25 3.67
CA ASP A 50 7.96 3.62 3.92
C ASP A 50 8.58 4.25 2.65
N LEU A 51 9.29 3.43 1.84
CA LEU A 51 9.81 3.86 0.54
C LEU A 51 8.72 4.00 -0.52
N VAL A 52 7.73 3.10 -0.57
CA VAL A 52 6.55 3.20 -1.46
C VAL A 52 5.86 4.53 -1.25
N ARG A 53 5.63 4.90 0.01
CA ARG A 53 5.07 6.21 0.37
C ARG A 53 5.89 7.36 -0.20
N THR A 54 7.21 7.28 -0.12
CA THR A 54 8.12 8.29 -0.68
C THR A 54 8.04 8.34 -2.20
N ILE A 55 7.86 7.20 -2.88
CA ILE A 55 7.64 7.12 -4.33
C ILE A 55 6.32 7.81 -4.68
N CYS A 56 5.22 7.48 -3.98
CA CYS A 56 3.92 8.11 -4.21
C CYS A 56 4.00 9.63 -4.05
N GLU A 57 4.66 10.14 -3.01
CA GLU A 57 4.84 11.58 -2.81
C GLU A 57 5.63 12.24 -3.94
N LYS A 58 6.73 11.63 -4.39
CA LYS A 58 7.57 12.18 -5.47
C LYS A 58 6.82 12.23 -6.80
N GLU A 59 6.03 11.22 -7.10
CA GLU A 59 5.24 11.10 -8.32
C GLU A 59 3.88 11.81 -8.22
N ASN A 60 3.60 12.50 -7.10
CA ASN A 60 2.33 13.15 -6.80
C ASN A 60 1.10 12.20 -6.89
N LEU A 61 1.32 10.94 -6.54
CA LEU A 61 0.33 9.87 -6.49
C LEU A 61 -0.23 9.71 -5.07
N PRO A 62 -1.46 9.16 -4.93
CA PRO A 62 -2.00 8.81 -3.62
C PRO A 62 -1.14 7.75 -2.89
N ASP A 63 -0.99 7.87 -1.57
CA ASP A 63 -0.21 6.95 -0.75
C ASP A 63 -0.91 5.59 -0.59
N ILE A 64 -0.50 4.62 -1.39
CA ILE A 64 -1.04 3.25 -1.35
C ILE A 64 -0.73 2.52 -0.05
N ALA A 65 0.28 2.95 0.73
CA ALA A 65 0.56 2.34 2.03
C ALA A 65 -0.60 2.56 3.03
N THR A 66 -1.50 3.51 2.76
CA THR A 66 -2.70 3.76 3.58
C THR A 66 -3.80 2.72 3.41
N VAL A 67 -3.77 1.91 2.35
CA VAL A 67 -4.72 0.82 2.11
C VAL A 67 -4.13 -0.57 2.36
N VAL A 68 -2.88 -0.63 2.82
CA VAL A 68 -2.24 -1.86 3.32
C VAL A 68 -2.61 -2.05 4.78
N VAL A 69 -3.33 -3.13 5.07
CA VAL A 69 -3.91 -3.38 6.40
C VAL A 69 -3.48 -4.73 6.97
N ASP A 70 -3.58 -4.88 8.29
CA ASP A 70 -3.43 -6.19 8.93
C ASP A 70 -4.62 -7.09 8.54
N GLN A 71 -4.36 -8.38 8.33
CA GLN A 71 -5.41 -9.37 8.03
C GLN A 71 -6.46 -9.45 9.14
N LYS A 72 -6.07 -9.26 10.41
CA LYS A 72 -7.01 -9.23 11.55
C LYS A 72 -7.95 -8.03 11.48
N ASN A 73 -7.41 -6.88 11.11
CA ASN A 73 -8.12 -5.61 10.96
C ASN A 73 -9.12 -5.67 9.80
N LEU A 74 -8.74 -6.32 8.69
CA LEU A 74 -9.66 -6.55 7.58
C LEU A 74 -10.84 -7.45 7.98
N LYS A 75 -10.59 -8.51 8.77
CA LYS A 75 -11.64 -9.44 9.24
C LYS A 75 -12.59 -8.81 10.26
N SER A 76 -12.12 -7.89 11.09
CA SER A 76 -12.97 -7.17 12.06
C SER A 76 -13.72 -5.97 11.45
N GLY A 77 -13.47 -5.64 10.17
CA GLY A 77 -14.01 -4.43 9.51
C GLY A 77 -13.35 -3.13 9.98
N GLU A 78 -12.45 -3.20 10.95
CA GLU A 78 -11.61 -2.08 11.38
C GLU A 78 -10.46 -1.95 10.38
N VAL A 79 -10.71 -1.36 9.21
CA VAL A 79 -9.72 -1.11 8.16
C VAL A 79 -8.64 -0.13 8.63
N LYS A 80 -7.82 -0.58 9.56
CA LYS A 80 -6.78 0.16 10.27
C LYS A 80 -5.43 -0.14 9.60
N PRO A 81 -4.87 0.84 8.89
CA PRO A 81 -3.55 0.71 8.30
C PRO A 81 -2.47 0.80 9.39
N SER A 82 -1.22 0.72 8.96
CA SER A 82 -0.06 0.70 9.84
C SER A 82 -0.06 1.87 10.85
N PRO A 83 0.44 1.67 12.09
CA PRO A 83 0.56 2.75 13.09
C PRO A 83 1.32 3.98 12.56
N LYS A 84 2.32 3.77 11.70
CA LYS A 84 3.10 4.84 11.04
C LYS A 84 2.29 5.67 10.05
N ALA A 85 1.17 5.15 9.53
CA ALA A 85 0.26 5.94 8.70
C ALA A 85 -0.53 6.94 9.56
N LEU A 86 -1.01 6.52 10.74
CA LEU A 86 -1.73 7.41 11.64
C LEU A 86 -0.83 8.56 12.15
N GLU A 87 0.43 8.27 12.45
CA GLU A 87 1.43 9.28 12.86
C GLU A 87 1.66 10.33 11.76
N LYS A 88 1.79 9.91 10.50
CA LYS A 88 1.99 10.82 9.36
C LYS A 88 0.77 11.70 9.07
N TYR A 89 -0.42 11.12 9.03
CA TYR A 89 -1.64 11.85 8.67
C TYR A 89 -2.29 12.56 9.86
N GLY A 90 -1.67 12.49 11.05
CA GLY A 90 -2.01 13.21 12.28
C GLY A 90 -3.35 12.82 12.94
N SER A 91 -4.26 12.21 12.19
CA SER A 91 -5.59 11.84 12.66
C SER A 91 -6.26 10.83 11.73
N TRP A 92 -7.31 10.17 12.24
CA TRP A 92 -8.16 9.30 11.43
C TRP A 92 -8.81 10.01 10.23
N PRO A 93 -9.37 11.23 10.35
CA PRO A 93 -9.88 11.97 9.20
C PRO A 93 -8.84 12.17 8.09
N GLY A 94 -7.61 12.57 8.43
CA GLY A 94 -6.54 12.76 7.44
C GLY A 94 -6.19 11.46 6.71
N LEU A 95 -6.10 10.36 7.46
CA LEU A 95 -5.87 9.04 6.90
C LEU A 95 -7.01 8.58 5.99
N ARG A 96 -8.27 8.82 6.38
CA ARG A 96 -9.44 8.49 5.55
C ARG A 96 -9.51 9.33 4.27
N ALA A 97 -9.12 10.60 4.33
CA ALA A 97 -9.04 11.46 3.16
C ALA A 97 -8.03 10.91 2.14
N GLU A 98 -6.87 10.44 2.59
CA GLU A 98 -5.89 9.83 1.70
C GLU A 98 -6.37 8.48 1.14
N GLN A 99 -7.01 7.63 1.96
CA GLN A 99 -7.63 6.40 1.47
C GLN A 99 -8.71 6.70 0.41
N ALA A 100 -9.48 7.78 0.57
CA ALA A 100 -10.46 8.20 -0.43
C ALA A 100 -9.77 8.65 -1.74
N ARG A 101 -8.63 9.33 -1.66
CA ARG A 101 -7.82 9.66 -2.84
C ARG A 101 -7.32 8.39 -3.54
N VAL A 102 -6.82 7.40 -2.81
CA VAL A 102 -6.42 6.10 -3.37
C VAL A 102 -7.59 5.41 -4.06
N LEU A 103 -8.79 5.48 -3.49
CA LEU A 103 -10.01 4.90 -4.09
C LEU A 103 -10.40 5.59 -5.40
N ALA A 104 -10.44 6.93 -5.38
CA ALA A 104 -10.94 7.75 -6.47
C ALA A 104 -9.94 7.98 -7.60
N PHE A 105 -8.68 7.64 -7.38
CA PHE A 105 -7.62 7.83 -8.36
C PHE A 105 -7.74 6.82 -9.52
N ASP A 106 -7.54 7.30 -10.74
CA ASP A 106 -7.60 6.49 -11.95
C ASP A 106 -6.28 5.74 -12.17
N TRP A 107 -6.17 4.57 -11.57
CA TRP A 107 -5.00 3.70 -11.65
C TRP A 107 -4.72 3.16 -13.07
N ASN A 108 -5.65 3.28 -14.01
CA ASN A 108 -5.40 2.89 -15.42
C ASN A 108 -4.48 3.87 -16.13
N THR A 109 -4.29 5.07 -15.59
CA THR A 109 -3.39 6.09 -16.15
C THR A 109 -1.93 5.90 -15.72
N VAL A 110 -1.66 4.98 -14.79
CA VAL A 110 -0.31 4.74 -14.25
C VAL A 110 0.33 3.60 -15.02
N GLU A 111 1.43 3.91 -15.72
CA GLU A 111 2.27 2.91 -16.36
C GLU A 111 3.20 2.26 -15.33
N VAL A 112 3.25 0.93 -15.34
CA VAL A 112 4.09 0.12 -14.47
C VAL A 112 4.82 -0.95 -15.28
N GLU A 113 6.05 -1.25 -14.88
CA GLU A 113 6.95 -2.20 -15.57
C GLU A 113 6.68 -3.67 -15.19
#